data_AF-A0A8M3AYQ3-F1
#
_entry.id   AF-A0A8M3AYQ3-F1
#
_cell.length_a   1.000
_cell.length_b   1.000
_cell.length_c   1.000
_cell.angle_alpha   90.00
_cell.angle_beta   90.00
_cell.angle_gamma   90.00
#
_symmetry.space_group_name_H-M   'P 1'
#
loop_
_entity.id
_entity.type
_entity.pdbx_description
1 polymer ?
#
loop_
_entity_poly.entity_id
_entity_poly.type
_entity_poly.pdbx_seq_one_letter_code
_entity_poly.pdbx_strand_id
1 'polypeptide(L)'
;MSALLFFRALFDHVGDSEQELSFKKDDILYVDDTLPRGNFGYWLAWQLDENAQKLMRGHVPSKCMMDQDSQRRYSVTDGKDESGSGKTLSAAARRSFFRRKLKHKRSTSKDGRDAPAADAISTDSMPYLEDCVSPAYQRVLKVESTNRRPVLILGPLVEPIKDMLLREAPGKYCRCLPGEEICSHFSFPHS
;
A
#
# COMPACT_ATOMS: atom_id res chain seq x y z
N MET A 1 -14.84 5.35 15.76
CA MET A 1 -14.41 3.94 15.81
C MET A 1 -12.90 3.95 15.75
N SER A 2 -12.21 3.70 16.86
CA SER A 2 -10.75 3.51 16.83
C SER A 2 -10.45 2.16 16.18
N ALA A 3 -9.75 2.17 15.05
CA ALA A 3 -9.31 0.94 14.42
C ALA A 3 -7.93 0.59 15.00
N LEU A 4 -7.88 -0.43 15.85
CA LEU A 4 -6.62 -0.91 16.45
C LEU A 4 -5.98 -1.92 15.49
N LEU A 5 -5.06 -1.45 14.65
CA LEU A 5 -4.49 -2.25 13.55
C LEU A 5 -2.97 -2.14 13.53
N PHE A 6 -2.31 -3.26 13.23
CA PHE A 6 -0.88 -3.28 12.98
C PHE A 6 -0.61 -3.25 11.47
N PHE A 7 0.33 -2.40 11.07
CA PHE A 7 0.76 -2.26 9.70
C PHE A 7 2.28 -2.33 9.61
N ARG A 8 2.77 -3.06 8.62
CA ARG A 8 4.16 -2.98 8.17
C ARG A 8 4.27 -1.89 7.12
N ALA A 9 5.18 -0.94 7.33
CA ALA A 9 5.54 0.05 6.32
C ALA A 9 6.29 -0.64 5.17
N LEU A 10 5.94 -0.31 3.93
CA LEU A 10 6.61 -0.83 2.73
C LEU A 10 7.51 0.22 2.05
N PHE A 11 7.71 1.35 2.71
CA PHE A 11 8.51 2.50 2.25
C PHE A 11 9.18 3.21 3.43
N ASP A 12 10.18 4.04 3.15
CA ASP A 12 10.80 4.91 4.13
C ASP A 12 10.04 6.24 4.24
N HIS A 13 9.84 6.73 5.47
CA HIS A 13 9.20 8.02 5.74
C HIS A 13 10.02 8.83 6.74
N VAL A 14 10.28 10.08 6.40
CA VAL A 14 10.87 11.08 7.30
C VAL A 14 9.79 12.10 7.59
N GLY A 15 9.46 12.28 8.87
CA GLY A 15 8.50 13.28 9.31
C GLY A 15 9.08 14.69 9.25
N ASP A 16 8.28 15.66 8.83
CA ASP A 16 8.69 17.05 8.69
C ASP A 16 8.57 17.83 10.02
N SER A 17 7.96 17.23 11.05
CA SER A 17 7.72 17.84 12.36
C SER A 17 7.85 16.83 13.50
N GLU A 18 8.02 17.30 14.74
CA GLU A 18 8.06 16.45 15.94
C GLU A 18 6.77 15.64 16.17
N GLN A 19 5.66 16.04 15.52
CA GLN A 19 4.39 15.32 15.60
C GLN A 19 4.28 14.19 14.57
N GLU A 20 5.14 14.17 13.54
CA GLU A 20 5.15 13.14 12.50
C GLU A 20 6.18 12.07 12.83
N LEU A 21 5.78 10.80 12.74
CA LEU A 21 6.70 9.70 13.00
C LEU A 21 7.60 9.46 11.79
N SER A 22 8.91 9.36 12.03
CA SER A 22 9.84 8.83 11.04
C SER A 22 9.98 7.33 11.21
N PHE A 23 9.92 6.57 10.12
CA PHE A 23 10.04 5.12 10.11
C PHE A 23 10.70 4.63 8.82
N LYS A 24 11.25 3.43 8.86
CA LYS A 24 11.86 2.78 7.70
C LYS A 24 10.93 1.73 7.10
N LYS A 25 11.22 1.34 5.87
CA LYS A 25 10.63 0.16 5.25
C LYS A 25 10.84 -1.04 6.18
N ASP A 26 9.79 -1.84 6.30
CA ASP A 26 9.64 -3.02 7.16
C ASP A 26 9.40 -2.74 8.65
N ASP A 27 9.40 -1.47 9.10
CA ASP A 27 8.98 -1.12 10.48
C ASP A 27 7.49 -1.43 10.70
N ILE A 28 7.16 -1.85 11.93
CA ILE A 28 5.78 -2.12 12.34
C ILE A 28 5.21 -0.93 13.12
N LEU A 29 4.05 -0.45 12.65
CA LEU A 29 3.29 0.64 13.22
C LEU A 29 1.99 0.11 13.82
N TYR A 30 1.61 0.61 14.99
CA TYR A 30 0.30 0.37 15.58
C TYR A 30 -0.58 1.59 15.43
N VAL A 31 -1.51 1.55 14.47
CA VAL A 31 -2.48 2.62 14.22
C VAL A 31 -3.61 2.50 15.24
N ASP A 32 -3.89 3.57 15.97
CA ASP A 32 -4.96 3.62 16.97
C ASP A 32 -6.12 4.56 16.57
N ASP A 33 -5.86 5.52 15.70
CA ASP A 33 -6.88 6.40 15.12
C ASP A 33 -6.61 6.65 13.63
N THR A 34 -7.54 6.23 12.79
CA THR A 34 -7.47 6.38 11.31
C THR A 34 -8.11 7.66 10.80
N LEU A 35 -8.74 8.44 11.70
CA LEU A 35 -9.40 9.69 11.35
C LEU A 35 -9.18 10.76 12.44
N PRO A 36 -7.91 11.09 12.76
CA PRO A 36 -7.59 12.08 13.78
C PRO A 36 -8.23 13.43 13.43
N ARG A 37 -9.09 13.93 14.33
CA ARG A 37 -9.85 15.18 14.16
C ARG A 37 -10.69 15.26 12.87
N GLY A 38 -11.10 14.12 12.31
CA GLY A 38 -11.87 14.11 11.06
C GLY A 38 -11.04 14.20 9.78
N ASN A 39 -9.70 14.18 9.87
CA ASN A 39 -8.82 14.33 8.71
C ASN A 39 -8.45 12.96 8.10
N PHE A 40 -8.80 12.75 6.82
CA PHE A 40 -8.46 11.53 6.07
C PHE A 40 -7.00 11.48 5.60
N GLY A 41 -6.24 12.58 5.71
CA GLY A 41 -4.87 12.66 5.21
C GLY A 41 -3.88 11.83 6.02
N TYR A 42 -4.03 11.82 7.34
CA TYR A 42 -3.05 11.22 8.26
C TYR A 42 -3.74 10.26 9.23
N TRP A 43 -2.98 9.31 9.76
CA TRP A 43 -3.38 8.44 10.87
C TRP A 43 -2.55 8.75 12.11
N LEU A 44 -3.07 8.51 13.30
CA LEU A 44 -2.26 8.44 14.52
C LEU A 44 -1.80 7.01 14.74
N ALA A 45 -0.49 6.84 14.84
CA ALA A 45 0.14 5.56 15.07
C ALA A 45 1.15 5.64 16.20
N TRP A 46 1.49 4.48 16.73
CA TRP A 46 2.61 4.25 17.61
C TRP A 46 3.72 3.54 16.85
N GLN A 47 4.94 4.06 16.96
CA GLN A 47 6.14 3.30 16.63
C GLN A 47 6.34 2.21 17.69
N LEU A 48 6.72 1.02 17.26
CA LEU A 48 6.96 -0.12 18.15
C LEU A 48 8.46 -0.41 18.26
N ASP A 49 8.88 -0.90 19.42
CA ASP A 49 10.23 -1.47 19.61
C ASP A 49 10.31 -2.93 19.11
N GLU A 50 11.50 -3.52 19.24
CA GLU A 50 11.75 -4.93 18.88
C GLU A 50 10.89 -5.92 19.69
N ASN A 51 10.40 -5.51 20.87
CA ASN A 51 9.54 -6.29 21.76
C ASN A 51 8.04 -5.99 21.57
N ALA A 52 7.68 -5.27 20.49
CA ALA A 52 6.33 -4.79 20.19
C ALA A 52 5.70 -3.89 21.27
N GLN A 53 6.52 -3.18 22.04
CA GLN A 53 6.12 -2.14 22.99
C GLN A 53 6.00 -0.79 22.29
N LYS A 54 5.01 0.00 22.72
CA LYS A 54 4.74 1.33 22.15
C LYS A 54 5.81 2.32 22.61
N LEU A 55 6.50 2.95 21.66
CA LEU A 55 7.55 3.94 21.91
C LEU A 55 7.01 5.37 21.83
N MET A 56 6.81 5.85 20.61
CA MET A 56 6.38 7.23 20.32
C MET A 56 5.07 7.21 19.55
N ARG A 57 4.16 8.14 19.88
CA ARG A 57 2.92 8.35 19.14
C ARG A 57 3.04 9.59 18.26
N GLY A 58 2.59 9.49 17.01
CA GLY A 58 2.57 10.62 16.10
C GLY A 58 1.75 10.34 14.85
N HIS A 59 1.74 11.30 13.94
CA HIS A 59 1.07 11.20 12.65
C HIS A 59 1.88 10.37 11.66
N VAL A 60 1.18 9.59 10.83
CA VAL A 60 1.73 8.90 9.67
C VAL A 60 0.81 9.13 8.46
N PRO A 61 1.33 9.15 7.21
CA PRO A 61 0.51 9.29 6.02
C PRO A 61 -0.55 8.19 5.96
N SER A 62 -1.81 8.54 5.70
CA SER A 62 -2.85 7.53 5.49
C SER A 62 -2.63 6.78 4.17
N LYS A 63 -3.25 5.59 4.04
CA LYS A 63 -3.33 4.89 2.74
C LYS A 63 -3.93 5.79 1.64
N CYS A 64 -4.97 6.56 1.95
CA CYS A 64 -5.63 7.47 0.99
C CYS A 64 -4.68 8.56 0.48
N MET A 65 -3.89 9.17 1.37
CA MET A 65 -2.88 10.16 1.01
C MET A 65 -1.81 9.56 0.10
N MET A 66 -1.35 8.35 0.40
CA MET A 66 -0.31 7.66 -0.39
C MET A 66 -0.82 7.25 -1.77
N ASP A 67 -2.05 6.75 -1.87
CA ASP A 67 -2.67 6.36 -3.14
C ASP A 67 -2.87 7.61 -4.03
N GLN A 68 -3.27 8.75 -3.46
CA GLN A 68 -3.42 10.01 -4.19
C GLN A 68 -2.07 10.58 -4.68
N ASP A 69 -1.01 10.52 -3.85
CA ASP A 69 0.33 10.97 -4.26
C ASP A 69 0.90 10.10 -5.38
N SER A 70 0.64 8.79 -5.32
CA SER A 70 1.02 7.83 -6.37
C SER A 70 0.34 8.16 -7.71
N GLN A 71 -0.97 8.37 -7.71
CA GLN A 71 -1.72 8.77 -8.92
C GLN A 71 -1.20 10.08 -9.54
N ARG A 72 -0.81 11.06 -8.71
CA ARG A 72 -0.23 12.31 -9.19
C ARG A 72 1.12 12.09 -9.87
N ARG A 73 1.99 11.21 -9.33
CA ARG A 73 3.29 10.90 -9.95
C ARG A 73 3.13 10.23 -11.32
N TYR A 74 2.23 9.25 -11.46
CA TYR A 74 1.98 8.60 -12.75
C TYR A 74 1.43 9.58 -13.80
N SER A 75 0.53 10.49 -13.42
CA SER A 75 0.00 11.49 -14.35
C SER A 75 1.04 12.46 -14.91
N VAL A 76 2.19 12.63 -14.24
CA VAL A 76 3.26 13.55 -14.69
C VAL A 76 4.26 12.84 -15.61
N THR A 77 4.42 11.52 -15.50
CA THR A 77 5.39 10.74 -16.28
C THR A 77 4.91 10.36 -17.68
N ASP A 78 3.60 10.29 -17.95
CA ASP A 78 3.04 9.98 -19.29
C ASP A 78 3.10 11.16 -20.29
N GLY A 79 3.80 12.25 -19.95
CA GLY A 79 3.78 13.49 -20.74
C GLY A 79 5.00 13.76 -21.63
N LYS A 80 6.01 12.88 -21.65
CA LYS A 80 7.31 13.25 -22.24
C LYS A 80 8.10 12.03 -22.71
N ASP A 81 7.77 11.52 -23.90
CA ASP A 81 8.69 11.10 -24.97
C ASP A 81 7.87 10.46 -26.11
N GLU A 82 8.43 10.49 -27.32
CA GLU A 82 7.88 9.99 -28.60
C GLU A 82 6.96 10.93 -29.40
N SER A 83 7.62 11.66 -30.31
CA SER A 83 7.26 11.73 -31.75
C SER A 83 5.93 12.39 -32.17
N GLY A 84 6.05 13.58 -32.73
CA GLY A 84 5.36 13.90 -33.99
C GLY A 84 4.01 14.63 -33.91
N SER A 85 3.97 15.80 -34.54
CA SER A 85 2.78 16.54 -34.98
C SER A 85 2.09 17.42 -33.93
N GLY A 86 2.43 18.72 -34.00
CA GLY A 86 1.89 19.77 -33.17
C GLY A 86 0.37 19.94 -33.28
N LYS A 87 -0.29 19.98 -32.13
CA LYS A 87 -1.62 20.58 -31.95
C LYS A 87 -1.63 21.22 -30.55
N THR A 88 -1.36 22.51 -30.50
CA THR A 88 -1.49 23.32 -29.29
C THR A 88 -2.95 23.28 -28.82
N LEU A 89 -3.29 22.43 -27.86
CA LEU A 89 -4.59 22.45 -27.19
C LEU A 89 -4.63 23.68 -26.27
N SER A 90 -5.14 24.75 -26.87
CA SER A 90 -5.39 26.07 -26.28
C SER A 90 -6.00 26.01 -24.88
N ALA A 91 -5.46 26.85 -23.99
CA ALA A 91 -5.97 27.18 -22.66
C ALA A 91 -7.45 27.63 -22.60
N ALA A 92 -8.11 27.81 -23.76
CA ALA A 92 -9.52 28.14 -23.85
C ALA A 92 -10.46 27.03 -23.35
N ALA A 93 -10.06 25.75 -23.43
CA ALA A 93 -10.93 24.66 -23.01
C ALA A 93 -11.21 24.61 -21.49
N ARG A 94 -10.42 25.32 -20.67
CA ARG A 94 -10.48 25.21 -19.20
C ARG A 94 -11.34 26.29 -18.52
N ARG A 95 -12.16 27.04 -19.27
CA ARG A 95 -12.95 28.15 -18.72
C ARG A 95 -14.36 28.22 -19.29
N SER A 96 -15.34 27.53 -18.71
CA SER A 96 -16.75 27.99 -18.64
C SER A 96 -17.72 26.85 -18.27
N PHE A 97 -18.24 26.84 -17.03
CA PHE A 97 -19.46 26.09 -16.70
C PHE A 97 -20.46 26.83 -15.79
N PHE A 98 -20.22 28.09 -15.41
CA PHE A 98 -21.15 28.81 -14.53
C PHE A 98 -21.43 30.25 -14.97
N ARG A 99 -22.10 30.43 -16.12
CA ARG A 99 -22.94 31.61 -16.39
C ARG A 99 -24.09 31.26 -17.33
N ARG A 100 -25.20 30.75 -16.79
CA ARG A 100 -26.51 30.78 -17.46
C ARG A 100 -27.27 32.01 -16.98
N LYS A 101 -27.25 33.07 -17.79
CA LYS A 101 -28.28 34.11 -17.82
C LYS A 101 -28.45 34.55 -19.27
N LEU A 102 -29.51 34.10 -19.94
CA LEU A 102 -30.25 34.96 -20.86
C LEU A 102 -31.63 34.37 -21.11
N LYS A 103 -32.62 35.24 -20.92
CA LYS A 103 -34.04 35.07 -21.28
C LYS A 103 -34.14 34.92 -22.80
N HIS A 104 -34.96 34.01 -23.32
CA HIS A 104 -35.75 34.24 -24.55
C HIS A 104 -36.92 33.24 -24.65
N LYS A 105 -37.91 33.65 -25.43
CA LYS A 105 -39.34 33.33 -25.38
C LYS A 105 -39.73 32.07 -26.17
N ARG A 106 -40.80 31.43 -25.68
CA ARG A 106 -42.01 30.91 -26.37
C ARG A 106 -41.91 30.00 -27.62
N SER A 107 -42.63 28.87 -27.45
CA SER A 107 -43.63 28.24 -28.32
C SER A 107 -43.23 27.30 -29.48
N THR A 108 -43.66 26.05 -29.28
CA THR A 108 -44.47 25.18 -30.17
C THR A 108 -43.83 24.45 -31.35
N SER A 109 -43.81 23.12 -31.16
CA SER A 109 -44.30 22.03 -32.02
C SER A 109 -43.47 21.53 -33.22
N LYS A 110 -43.13 20.23 -33.12
CA LYS A 110 -43.26 19.15 -34.12
C LYS A 110 -42.48 19.38 -35.43
N ASP A 111 -41.48 18.59 -35.80
CA ASP A 111 -41.60 17.20 -36.22
C ASP A 111 -40.18 16.70 -36.58
N GLY A 112 -39.98 15.39 -36.70
CA GLY A 112 -38.90 14.86 -37.56
C GLY A 112 -37.60 14.41 -36.90
N ARG A 113 -37.55 13.10 -36.65
CA ARG A 113 -36.49 12.18 -37.12
C ARG A 113 -35.11 12.15 -36.44
N ASP A 114 -34.84 10.92 -36.00
CA ASP A 114 -33.57 10.17 -36.05
C ASP A 114 -32.56 10.26 -34.89
N ALA A 115 -32.14 9.04 -34.52
CA ALA A 115 -30.99 8.60 -33.74
C ALA A 115 -31.10 8.60 -32.20
N PRO A 116 -31.10 7.40 -31.55
CA PRO A 116 -30.95 7.29 -30.11
C PRO A 116 -29.46 7.44 -29.75
N ALA A 117 -29.12 8.43 -28.93
CA ALA A 117 -27.83 8.47 -28.24
C ALA A 117 -27.92 7.55 -27.01
N ALA A 118 -27.33 6.36 -27.14
CA ALA A 118 -27.07 5.45 -26.04
C ALA A 118 -25.91 6.00 -25.19
N ASP A 119 -26.20 6.98 -24.33
CA ASP A 119 -25.31 7.31 -23.20
C ASP A 119 -25.62 6.35 -22.04
N ALA A 120 -25.19 5.10 -22.24
CA ALA A 120 -25.12 4.07 -21.21
C ALA A 120 -23.69 3.53 -21.19
N ILE A 121 -22.73 4.42 -20.87
CA ILE A 121 -21.45 3.96 -20.31
C ILE A 121 -21.68 3.86 -18.81
N SER A 122 -22.10 2.66 -18.42
CA SER A 122 -22.06 2.17 -17.06
C SER A 122 -20.77 2.63 -16.38
N THR A 123 -20.91 3.18 -15.18
CA THR A 123 -19.84 3.25 -14.18
C THR A 123 -19.47 1.81 -13.81
N ASP A 124 -18.82 1.14 -14.75
CA ASP A 124 -18.41 -0.25 -14.64
C ASP A 124 -17.09 -0.29 -13.87
N SER A 125 -17.02 -1.27 -12.97
CA SER A 125 -15.82 -1.69 -12.26
C SER A 125 -15.19 -0.67 -11.31
N MET A 126 -15.84 -0.45 -10.16
CA MET A 126 -15.08 -0.27 -8.92
C MET A 126 -14.40 -1.62 -8.63
N PRO A 127 -13.07 -1.76 -8.67
CA PRO A 127 -12.45 -3.01 -8.28
C PRO A 127 -12.62 -3.14 -6.77
N TYR A 128 -13.66 -3.87 -6.36
CA TYR A 128 -13.66 -4.65 -5.12
C TYR A 128 -12.57 -5.72 -5.27
N LEU A 129 -11.31 -5.29 -5.24
CA LEU A 129 -10.14 -6.17 -5.12
C LEU A 129 -9.65 -6.00 -3.68
N GLU A 130 -10.38 -6.63 -2.75
CA GLU A 130 -9.74 -7.21 -1.58
C GLU A 130 -8.53 -8.00 -2.10
N ASP A 131 -7.31 -7.56 -1.75
CA ASP A 131 -5.98 -7.97 -2.25
C ASP A 131 -5.25 -7.09 -3.28
N CYS A 132 -5.69 -5.84 -3.50
CA CYS A 132 -4.74 -4.84 -3.99
C CYS A 132 -3.81 -4.47 -2.83
N VAL A 133 -2.67 -5.17 -2.73
CA VAL A 133 -1.57 -4.87 -1.80
C VAL A 133 -1.21 -3.41 -2.00
N SER A 134 -1.69 -2.56 -1.09
CA SER A 134 -1.32 -1.16 -1.09
C SER A 134 0.20 -1.11 -1.01
N PRO A 135 0.89 -0.42 -1.93
CA PRO A 135 2.34 -0.42 -1.95
C PRO A 135 2.94 0.32 -0.74
N ALA A 136 2.11 1.02 0.05
CA ALA A 136 2.56 1.78 1.21
C ALA A 136 2.52 0.96 2.51
N TYR A 137 1.44 0.21 2.75
CA TYR A 137 1.22 -0.49 4.02
C TYR A 137 0.68 -1.89 3.81
N GLN A 138 1.25 -2.85 4.53
CA GLN A 138 0.73 -4.20 4.65
C GLN A 138 0.14 -4.42 6.03
N ARG A 139 -1.13 -4.85 6.11
CA ARG A 139 -1.73 -5.24 7.39
C ARG A 139 -1.05 -6.49 7.93
N VAL A 140 -0.66 -6.47 9.19
CA VAL A 140 -0.01 -7.60 9.86
C VAL A 140 -0.75 -7.98 11.14
N LEU A 141 -0.52 -9.21 11.60
CA LEU A 141 -1.00 -9.72 12.89
C LEU A 141 0.20 -10.22 13.69
N LYS A 142 0.18 -9.97 14.99
CA LYS A 142 1.14 -10.58 15.91
C LYS A 142 0.77 -12.05 16.08
N VAL A 143 1.68 -12.95 15.70
CA VAL A 143 1.49 -14.39 15.78
C VAL A 143 2.58 -14.99 16.67
N GLU A 144 2.17 -15.64 17.75
CA GLU A 144 3.04 -16.51 18.53
C GLU A 144 3.19 -17.83 17.78
N SER A 145 4.40 -18.13 17.31
CA SER A 145 4.69 -19.33 16.53
C SER A 145 5.38 -20.36 17.40
N THR A 146 4.80 -21.56 17.52
CA THR A 146 5.46 -22.75 18.06
C THR A 146 6.32 -23.48 17.02
N ASN A 147 6.12 -23.16 15.74
CA ASN A 147 6.89 -23.73 14.64
C ASN A 147 8.32 -23.20 14.63
N ARG A 148 9.28 -24.09 14.33
CA ARG A 148 10.68 -23.71 14.10
C ARG A 148 10.77 -22.92 12.79
N ARG A 149 11.38 -21.75 12.84
CA ARG A 149 11.60 -20.90 11.67
C ARG A 149 12.90 -21.32 10.97
N PRO A 150 12.95 -21.34 9.62
CA PRO A 150 14.20 -21.54 8.89
C PRO A 150 15.26 -20.51 9.30
N VAL A 151 16.52 -20.94 9.36
CA VAL A 151 17.66 -20.07 9.68
C VAL A 151 18.50 -19.88 8.42
N LEU A 152 18.68 -18.63 8.00
CA LEU A 152 19.55 -18.25 6.90
C LEU A 152 20.88 -17.74 7.45
N ILE A 153 21.99 -18.33 7.02
CA ILE A 153 23.35 -17.91 7.39
C ILE A 153 23.99 -17.31 6.14
N LEU A 154 24.49 -16.08 6.26
CA LEU A 154 25.18 -15.35 5.21
C LEU A 154 26.60 -14.99 5.68
N GLY A 155 27.58 -15.08 4.78
CA GLY A 155 28.97 -14.70 5.07
C GLY A 155 30.01 -15.71 4.55
N PRO A 156 31.30 -15.49 4.81
CA PRO A 156 32.38 -16.37 4.35
C PRO A 156 32.54 -17.66 5.18
N LEU A 157 31.98 -17.72 6.39
CA LEU A 157 32.08 -18.85 7.32
C LEU A 157 30.81 -19.70 7.37
N VAL A 158 29.99 -19.68 6.32
CA VAL A 158 28.67 -20.33 6.30
C VAL A 158 28.79 -21.83 6.62
N GLU A 159 29.68 -22.55 5.95
CA GLU A 159 29.86 -24.00 6.15
C GLU A 159 30.36 -24.36 7.56
N PRO A 160 31.44 -23.74 8.10
CA PRO A 160 31.85 -23.95 9.48
C PRO A 160 30.75 -23.67 10.52
N ILE A 161 29.96 -22.61 10.34
CA ILE A 161 28.86 -22.26 11.25
C ILE A 161 27.75 -23.31 11.17
N LYS A 162 27.39 -23.78 9.96
CA LYS A 162 26.41 -24.88 9.78
C LYS A 162 26.87 -26.14 10.51
N ASP A 163 28.14 -26.53 10.38
CA ASP A 163 28.70 -27.71 11.07
C ASP A 163 28.70 -27.54 12.59
N MET A 164 29.06 -26.36 13.07
CA MET A 164 29.01 -26.03 14.50
C MET A 164 27.58 -26.15 15.05
N LEU A 165 26.58 -25.59 14.37
CA LEU A 165 25.18 -25.66 14.79
C LEU A 165 24.65 -27.09 14.87
N LEU A 166 25.00 -27.94 13.90
CA LEU A 166 24.62 -29.35 13.91
C LEU A 166 25.30 -30.12 15.05
N ARG A 167 26.55 -29.80 15.36
CA ARG A 167 27.31 -30.46 16.43
C ARG A 167 26.84 -30.04 17.82
N GLU A 168 26.61 -28.75 18.03
CA GLU A 168 26.24 -28.20 19.35
C GLU A 168 24.75 -28.36 19.67
N ALA A 169 23.89 -28.46 18.66
CA ALA A 169 22.44 -28.60 18.86
C ALA A 169 21.78 -29.50 17.79
N PRO A 170 22.12 -30.81 17.75
CA PRO A 170 21.68 -31.74 16.70
C PRO A 170 20.17 -31.95 16.63
N GLY A 171 19.43 -31.73 17.72
CA GLY A 171 17.96 -31.83 17.75
C GLY A 171 17.22 -30.53 17.43
N LYS A 172 17.95 -29.42 17.17
CA LYS A 172 17.35 -28.10 16.89
C LYS A 172 17.54 -27.67 15.44
N TYR A 173 18.61 -28.12 14.79
CA TYR A 173 18.99 -27.72 13.44
C TYR A 173 19.16 -28.93 12.52
N CYS A 174 18.83 -28.75 11.25
CA CYS A 174 19.10 -29.70 10.17
C CYS A 174 19.60 -28.93 8.94
N ARG A 175 20.34 -29.59 8.05
CA ARG A 175 20.74 -29.01 6.75
C ARG A 175 19.62 -29.23 5.74
N CYS A 176 19.22 -28.17 5.04
CA CYS A 176 18.35 -28.29 3.87
C CYS A 176 19.18 -28.87 2.70
N LEU A 177 18.73 -29.97 2.10
CA LEU A 177 19.35 -30.54 0.90
C LEU A 177 18.86 -29.79 -0.35
N PRO A 178 19.74 -29.35 -1.27
CA PRO A 178 19.31 -28.72 -2.52
C PRO A 178 18.55 -29.75 -3.36
N GLY A 179 17.28 -29.47 -3.65
CA GLY A 179 16.40 -30.33 -4.47
C GLY A 179 15.27 -31.01 -3.70
N GLU A 180 15.26 -30.94 -2.37
CA GLU A 180 14.05 -31.21 -1.60
C GLU A 180 13.27 -29.91 -1.46
N GLU A 181 12.08 -29.85 -2.05
CA GLU A 181 11.16 -28.74 -1.81
C GLU A 181 10.93 -28.61 -0.31
N ILE A 182 11.51 -27.55 0.28
CA ILE A 182 11.20 -26.98 1.60
C ILE A 182 10.78 -28.06 2.59
N CYS A 183 11.72 -28.61 3.39
CA CYS A 183 11.47 -29.59 4.46
C CYS A 183 10.07 -29.44 5.08
N SER A 184 9.10 -30.11 4.45
CA SER A 184 7.67 -30.05 4.77
C SER A 184 7.27 -31.31 5.55
N HIS A 185 8.24 -32.17 5.81
CA HIS A 185 8.14 -33.31 6.70
C HIS A 185 9.05 -33.11 7.91
N PHE A 186 8.66 -32.21 8.82
CA PHE A 186 9.08 -32.35 10.23
C PHE A 186 8.29 -33.51 10.83
N SER A 187 8.71 -34.74 10.55
CA SER A 187 8.36 -35.89 11.39
C SER A 187 9.16 -35.76 12.68
N PHE A 188 8.50 -35.31 13.74
CA PHE A 188 9.06 -35.36 15.08
C PHE A 188 9.23 -36.82 15.48
N PRO A 189 10.42 -37.27 15.93
CA PRO A 189 10.48 -38.46 16.75
C PRO A 189 9.78 -38.12 18.07
N HIS A 190 8.69 -38.82 18.35
CA HIS A 190 8.08 -38.87 19.68
C HIS A 190 9.16 -39.27 20.69
N SER A 191 9.31 -38.47 21.74
CA SER A 191 9.86 -38.91 23.01
C SER A 191 8.74 -38.99 24.03
#